data_AF-A0A3M2ABT2-F1
#
_entry.id   AF-A0A3M2ABT2-F1
#
_cell.length_a   1.000
_cell.length_b   1.000
_cell.length_c   1.000
_cell.angle_alpha   90.00
_cell.angle_beta   90.00
_cell.angle_gamma   90.00
#
_symmetry.space_group_name_H-M   'P 1'
#
loop_
_entity.id
_entity.type
_entity.pdbx_description
1 polymer ?
#
loop_
_entity_poly.entity_id
_entity_poly.type
_entity_poly.pdbx_seq_one_letter_code
_entity_poly.pdbx_strand_id
1 'polypeptide(L)'
;MKVVDITPYFHSKSGGIKSYLLEKSKYLQSRNVEHVMVIPGKEKRVYYINSTKVYQISSFPIPMSGGYRFFSSLKEIKDILNLEKPDIVELEGTYLPAVALSS
;
A
#
# COMPACT_ATOMS: atom_id res chain seq x y z
N MET A 1 -15.11 -9.18 4.89
CA MET A 1 -14.82 -8.07 3.96
C MET A 1 -13.33 -7.79 4.00
N LYS A 2 -12.71 -7.51 2.86
CA LYS A 2 -11.29 -7.20 2.73
C LYS A 2 -11.07 -5.88 1.99
N VAL A 3 -10.23 -5.03 2.57
CA VAL A 3 -9.81 -3.75 2.01
C VAL A 3 -8.31 -3.79 1.73
N VAL A 4 -7.92 -3.35 0.54
CA VAL A 4 -6.52 -3.17 0.13
C VAL A 4 -6.25 -1.68 -0.09
N ASP A 5 -5.36 -1.12 0.71
CA ASP A 5 -4.84 0.24 0.56
C ASP A 5 -3.53 0.21 -0.22
N ILE A 6 -3.43 1.01 -1.29
CA ILE A 6 -2.24 1.10 -2.13
C ILE A 6 -1.73 2.54 -2.12
N THR A 7 -0.46 2.73 -1.74
CA THR A 7 0.14 4.06 -1.74
C THR A 7 1.65 4.03 -1.99
N PRO A 8 2.20 4.95 -2.81
CA PRO A 8 3.64 5.20 -2.84
C PRO A 8 4.09 6.08 -1.66
N TYR A 9 3.17 6.70 -0.91
CA TYR A 9 3.47 7.73 0.10
C TYR A 9 3.65 7.16 1.51
N PHE A 10 4.38 6.05 1.65
CA PHE A 10 4.66 5.40 2.94
C PHE A 10 6.17 5.24 3.16
N HIS A 11 6.80 6.17 3.90
CA HIS A 11 8.23 6.08 4.23
C HIS A 11 8.57 6.77 5.56
N SER A 12 9.85 6.92 5.89
CA SER A 12 10.30 7.48 7.18
C SER A 12 9.93 8.96 7.37
N LYS A 13 9.79 9.74 6.28
CA LYS A 13 9.42 11.17 6.32
C LYS A 13 8.00 11.45 5.81
N SER A 14 7.20 10.43 5.52
CA SER A 14 5.84 10.64 4.99
C SER A 14 4.90 11.18 6.07
N GLY A 15 4.05 12.15 5.71
CA GLY A 15 3.09 12.81 6.58
C GLY A 15 1.72 12.13 6.65
N GLY A 16 0.64 12.87 6.35
CA GLY A 16 -0.75 12.51 6.64
C GLY A 16 -1.20 11.11 6.17
N ILE A 17 -0.85 10.68 4.96
CA ILE A 17 -1.27 9.36 4.42
C ILE A 17 -0.76 8.21 5.31
N LYS A 18 0.52 8.25 5.70
CA LYS A 18 1.08 7.21 6.59
C LYS A 18 0.39 7.24 7.95
N SER A 19 0.20 8.42 8.54
CA SER A 19 -0.49 8.53 9.83
C SER A 19 -1.92 8.00 9.75
N TYR A 20 -2.66 8.35 8.70
CA TYR A 20 -4.00 7.83 8.44
C TYR A 20 -4.01 6.31 8.34
N LEU A 21 -3.13 5.72 7.53
CA LEU A 21 -3.06 4.27 7.35
C LEU A 21 -2.73 3.52 8.64
N LEU A 22 -1.83 4.06 9.47
CA LEU A 22 -1.49 3.49 10.77
C LEU A 22 -2.68 3.55 11.75
N GLU A 23 -3.40 4.67 11.80
CA GLU A 23 -4.62 4.79 12.62
C GLU A 23 -5.76 3.91 12.09
N LYS A 24 -5.93 3.82 10.77
CA LYS A 24 -6.87 2.89 10.12
C LYS A 24 -6.55 1.44 10.49
N SER A 25 -5.28 1.04 10.41
CA SER A 25 -4.81 -0.28 10.84
C SER A 25 -5.17 -0.58 12.29
N LYS A 26 -4.97 0.37 13.20
CA LYS A 26 -5.32 0.24 14.61
C LYS A 26 -6.84 0.14 14.81
N TYR A 27 -7.61 0.98 14.12
CA TYR A 27 -9.08 0.97 14.17
C TYR A 27 -9.68 -0.35 13.68
N LEU A 28 -9.14 -0.92 12.60
CA LEU A 28 -9.64 -2.16 12.01
C LEU A 28 -9.28 -3.42 12.82
N GLN A 29 -8.34 -3.34 13.77
CA GLN A 29 -7.94 -4.50 14.58
C GLN A 29 -9.10 -5.13 15.36
N SER A 30 -10.05 -4.32 15.81
CA SER A 30 -11.24 -4.78 16.54
C SER A 30 -12.48 -4.95 15.66
N ARG A 31 -12.31 -4.93 14.33
CA ARG A 31 -13.39 -5.02 13.34
C ARG A 31 -13.28 -6.32 12.57
N ASN A 32 -14.42 -6.81 12.07
CA ASN A 32 -14.47 -7.99 11.20
C ASN A 32 -14.11 -7.61 9.74
N VAL A 33 -12.95 -6.97 9.55
CA VAL A 33 -12.46 -6.46 8.27
C VAL A 33 -11.00 -6.86 8.13
N GLU A 34 -10.68 -7.61 7.09
CA GLU A 34 -9.30 -7.89 6.70
C GLU A 34 -8.71 -6.65 6.03
N HIS A 35 -7.52 -6.26 6.44
CA HIS A 35 -6.85 -5.07 5.92
C HIS A 35 -5.47 -5.43 5.39
N VAL A 36 -5.19 -4.98 4.18
CA VAL A 36 -3.92 -5.17 3.49
C VAL A 36 -3.40 -3.81 3.03
N MET A 37 -2.10 -3.56 3.18
CA MET A 37 -1.42 -2.40 2.60
C MET A 37 -0.41 -2.84 1.57
N VAL A 38 -0.34 -2.14 0.44
CA VAL A 38 0.72 -2.30 -0.57
C VAL A 38 1.52 -1.00 -0.64
N ILE A 39 2.79 -1.08 -0.25
CA ILE A 39 3.70 0.07 -0.12
C ILE A 39 5.02 -0.18 -0.86
N PRO A 40 5.72 0.87 -1.32
CA PRO A 40 7.03 0.72 -1.92
C PRO A 40 8.11 0.54 -0.84
N GLY A 41 9.12 -0.28 -1.12
CA GLY A 41 10.32 -0.34 -0.28
C GLY A 41 11.59 -0.69 -1.03
N LYS A 42 12.72 -0.61 -0.32
CA LYS A 42 14.03 -1.01 -0.84
C LYS A 42 14.11 -2.51 -1.11
N GLU A 43 13.43 -3.29 -0.28
CA GLU A 43 13.43 -4.74 -0.32
C GLU A 43 12.00 -5.26 -0.33
N LYS A 44 11.78 -6.41 -0.98
CA LYS A 44 10.49 -7.09 -0.92
C LYS A 44 10.33 -7.75 0.43
N ARG A 45 9.26 -7.42 1.15
CA ARG A 45 8.96 -7.98 2.48
C ARG A 45 7.46 -8.07 2.67
N VAL A 46 7.03 -9.11 3.38
CA VAL A 46 5.66 -9.24 3.87
C VAL A 46 5.72 -9.29 5.39
N TYR A 47 4.99 -8.41 6.05
CA TYR A 47 4.96 -8.31 7.51
C TYR A 47 3.60 -7.80 7.98
N TYR A 48 3.41 -7.72 9.29
CA TYR A 48 2.18 -7.21 9.88
C TYR A 48 2.43 -5.93 10.68
N ILE A 49 1.50 -5.00 10.57
CA ILE A 49 1.32 -3.88 11.49
C ILE A 49 -0.05 -4.06 12.12
N ASN A 50 -0.12 -4.29 13.43
CA ASN A 50 -1.36 -4.72 14.10
C ASN A 50 -1.92 -6.00 13.41
N SER A 51 -3.18 -6.00 13.00
CA SER A 51 -3.80 -7.05 12.18
C SER A 51 -3.65 -6.84 10.67
N THR A 52 -3.01 -5.74 10.24
CA THR A 52 -2.88 -5.39 8.82
C THR A 52 -1.68 -6.06 8.18
N LYS A 53 -1.91 -6.78 7.07
CA LYS A 53 -0.85 -7.39 6.27
C LYS A 53 -0.22 -6.36 5.34
N VAL A 54 1.08 -6.18 5.41
CA VAL A 54 1.81 -5.20 4.61
C VAL A 54 2.66 -5.90 3.57
N TYR A 55 2.37 -5.64 2.31
CA TYR A 55 3.21 -5.97 1.17
C TYR A 55 4.11 -4.78 0.85
N GLN A 56 5.37 -4.87 1.24
CA GLN A 56 6.41 -3.97 0.77
C GLN A 56 7.01 -4.53 -0.51
N ILE A 57 6.84 -3.84 -1.64
CA ILE A 57 7.23 -4.34 -2.96
C ILE A 57 8.32 -3.49 -3.62
N SER A 58 8.83 -4.01 -4.75
CA SER A 58 9.90 -3.37 -5.52
C SER A 58 9.57 -1.92 -5.87
N SER A 59 10.52 -1.03 -5.59
CA SER A 59 10.37 0.39 -5.84
C SER A 59 11.68 1.05 -6.24
N PHE A 60 11.58 2.15 -6.97
CA PHE A 60 12.70 3.02 -7.29
C PHE A 60 12.60 4.35 -6.52
N PRO A 61 13.72 4.91 -6.05
CA PRO A 61 13.71 6.23 -5.42
C PRO A 61 13.37 7.30 -6.45
N ILE A 62 12.57 8.29 -6.06
CA ILE A 62 12.33 9.49 -6.87
C ILE A 62 13.44 10.50 -6.51
N PRO A 63 14.33 10.89 -7.45
CA PRO A 63 15.39 11.85 -7.17
C PRO A 63 14.84 13.17 -6.63
N MET A 64 15.58 13.82 -5.73
CA MET A 64 15.24 15.12 -5.12
C MET A 64 13.89 15.18 -4.36
N SER A 65 13.23 14.05 -4.12
CA SER A 65 11.93 13.99 -3.45
C SER A 65 11.99 13.90 -1.91
N GLY A 66 13.20 13.87 -1.33
CA GLY A 66 13.34 13.69 0.13
C GLY A 66 13.08 12.26 0.63
N GLY A 67 13.06 11.26 -0.27
CA GLY A 67 12.98 9.84 0.08
C GLY A 67 11.73 9.12 -0.41
N TYR A 68 10.89 9.79 -1.22
CA TYR A 68 9.78 9.12 -1.89
C TYR A 68 10.28 8.06 -2.86
N ARG A 69 9.42 7.07 -3.03
CA ARG A 69 9.62 5.92 -3.89
C ARG A 69 8.37 5.72 -4.72
N PHE A 70 8.53 5.24 -5.93
CA PHE A 70 7.41 4.82 -6.75
C PHE A 70 7.50 3.33 -7.04
N PHE A 71 6.34 2.69 -7.23
CA PHE A 71 6.27 1.28 -7.57
C PHE A 71 7.02 1.00 -8.87
N SER A 72 7.92 0.02 -8.87
CA SER A 72 8.66 -0.36 -10.08
C SER A 72 7.85 -1.27 -11.01
N SER A 73 6.78 -1.89 -10.51
CA SER A 73 6.00 -2.89 -11.24
C SER A 73 4.53 -2.85 -10.82
N LEU A 74 3.65 -2.48 -11.76
CA LEU A 74 2.21 -2.61 -11.58
C LEU A 74 1.77 -4.08 -11.62
N LYS A 75 2.54 -4.95 -12.28
CA LYS A 75 2.26 -6.40 -12.30
C LYS A 75 2.29 -6.97 -10.88
N GLU A 76 3.26 -6.59 -10.06
CA GLU A 76 3.33 -7.05 -8.67
C GLU A 76 2.09 -6.64 -7.86
N ILE A 77 1.59 -5.42 -8.10
CA ILE A 77 0.34 -4.95 -7.49
C ILE A 77 -0.85 -5.79 -7.98
N LYS A 78 -0.96 -6.05 -9.29
CA LYS A 78 -2.01 -6.91 -9.86
C LYS A 78 -1.96 -8.34 -9.29
N ASP A 79 -0.76 -8.92 -9.15
CA ASP A 79 -0.57 -10.25 -8.58
C ASP A 79 -1.04 -10.31 -7.11
N ILE A 80 -0.75 -9.27 -6.32
CA ILE A 80 -1.24 -9.14 -4.94
C ILE A 80 -2.77 -9.00 -4.91
N LEU A 81 -3.35 -8.18 -5.78
CA LEU A 81 -4.81 -8.03 -5.85
C LEU A 81 -5.52 -9.35 -6.22
N ASN A 82 -4.96 -10.10 -7.17
CA ASN A 82 -5.47 -11.42 -7.55
C ASN A 82 -5.35 -12.46 -6.42
N LEU A 83 -4.29 -12.39 -5.63
CA LEU A 83 -4.07 -13.25 -4.48
C LEU A 83 -5.01 -12.92 -3.32
N GLU A 84 -5.12 -11.64 -2.97
CA GLU A 84 -5.86 -11.19 -1.80
C GLU A 84 -7.37 -11.13 -2.04
N LYS A 85 -7.79 -10.90 -3.30
CA LYS A 85 -9.19 -10.76 -3.72
C LYS A 85 -9.98 -9.77 -2.85
N PRO A 86 -9.57 -8.49 -2.79
CA PRO A 86 -10.25 -7.50 -1.97
C PRO A 86 -11.64 -7.18 -2.48
N ASP A 87 -12.53 -6.83 -1.55
CA ASP A 87 -13.84 -6.25 -1.87
C ASP A 87 -13.70 -4.77 -2.24
N ILE A 88 -12.73 -4.07 -1.64
CA ILE A 88 -12.48 -2.64 -1.84
C ILE A 88 -10.98 -2.40 -2.04
N VAL A 89 -10.66 -1.58 -3.05
CA VAL A 89 -9.30 -1.08 -3.28
C VAL A 89 -9.30 0.44 -3.09
N GLU A 90 -8.47 0.93 -2.17
CA GLU A 90 -8.29 2.35 -1.89
C GLU A 90 -6.92 2.81 -2.42
N LEU A 91 -6.92 3.86 -3.24
CA LEU A 91 -5.72 4.42 -3.88
C LEU A 91 -5.35 5.73 -3.21
N GLU A 92 -4.43 5.68 -2.25
CA GLU A 92 -4.10 6.83 -1.41
C GLU A 92 -3.01 7.70 -2.03
N GLY A 93 -3.39 8.88 -2.53
CA GLY A 93 -2.51 9.84 -3.20
C GLY A 93 -2.07 9.43 -4.61
N THR A 94 -2.59 8.33 -5.14
CA THR A 94 -1.97 7.57 -6.23
C THR A 94 -2.65 7.85 -7.57
N TYR A 95 -2.24 8.91 -8.29
CA TYR A 95 -2.92 9.37 -9.52
C TYR A 95 -2.61 8.58 -10.81
N LEU A 96 -1.45 7.90 -10.89
CA LEU A 96 -1.00 7.20 -12.11
C LEU A 96 -1.52 5.75 -12.25
N PRO A 97 -1.55 4.91 -11.19
CA PRO A 97 -2.02 3.52 -11.26
C PRO A 97 -3.52 3.34 -11.53
N ALA A 98 -4.35 4.35 -11.26
CA ALA A 98 -5.80 4.27 -11.47
C ALA A 98 -6.17 3.95 -12.95
N VAL A 99 -5.39 4.45 -13.91
CA VAL A 99 -5.63 4.23 -15.35
C VAL A 99 -5.15 2.85 -15.83
N ALA A 100 -4.11 2.28 -15.20
CA ALA A 100 -3.49 1.03 -15.64
C ALA A 100 -4.03 -0.23 -14.92
N LEU A 101 -4.73 -0.04 -13.81
CA LEU A 101 -5.38 -1.12 -13.04
C LEU A 101 -6.85 -1.33 -13.43
N SER A 102 -7.44 -0.42 -14.21
CA SER A 102 -8.81 -0.50 -14.75
C SER A 102 -8.89 -1.23 -16.11
N SER A 103 -7.74 -1.65 -16.66
CA SER A 103 -7.57 -2.46 -17.87
C SER A 103 -7.01 -3.85 -17.54
#